data_AF-A0A078I1B0-F1
#
_entry.id   AF-A0A078I1B0-F1
#
_cell.length_a   1.000
_cell.length_b   1.000
_cell.length_c   1.000
_cell.angle_alpha   90.00
_cell.angle_beta   90.00
_cell.angle_gamma   90.00
#
_symmetry.space_group_name_H-M   'P 1'
#
loop_
_entity.id
_entity.type
_entity.pdbx_description
1 polymer ?
#
loop_
_entity_poly.entity_id
_entity_poly.type
_entity_poly.pdbx_seq_one_letter_code
_entity_poly.pdbx_strand_id
1 'polypeptide(L)'
;MSAKKKDLLSSAMKRTSEWISSQEVSSDVTVHVGEASFSLHKFPLLSKCGLFKKLVSESTNDSDATVIKIPDIPGSSEAFELTTKFCYGINFDMSTENIAMLRCASEYLEMTEEHSVENLVSRSEAYLNEVALKSLSSAITVLHKSEELLPIAERVKLVSRCIDAIAYMTCQESHEVVSKQPVVDWWAEDLTVLRIDSFQRVLIEMMARGFKQYGLGPVLMLYAQKSLRGLVSFLQTQVTIIMSDVERKKVCSLMDCQKLSREACAHAAQNDRLPVQTIVQVLYYEQQRLTFGTV
;
A
#
# COMPACT_ATOMS: atom_id res chain seq x y z
N MET A 1 -7.55 7.88 8.87
CA MET A 1 -6.14 8.17 9.23
C MET A 1 -6.07 8.65 10.67
N SER A 2 -5.20 8.07 11.50
CA SER A 2 -5.10 8.40 12.94
C SER A 2 -4.46 9.77 13.19
N ALA A 3 -4.98 10.51 14.18
CA ALA A 3 -4.49 11.83 14.60
C ALA A 3 -2.98 11.84 14.90
N LYS A 4 -2.42 10.72 15.41
CA LYS A 4 -0.97 10.57 15.65
C LYS A 4 -0.10 10.70 14.39
N LYS A 5 -0.59 10.29 13.21
CA LYS A 5 0.15 10.45 11.95
C LYS A 5 0.19 11.92 11.50
N LYS A 6 -0.90 12.67 11.75
CA LYS A 6 -0.99 14.11 11.46
C LYS A 6 -0.05 14.94 12.37
N ASP A 7 0.07 14.57 13.65
CA ASP A 7 0.95 15.29 14.60
C ASP A 7 2.45 15.05 14.36
N LEU A 8 2.84 13.86 13.88
CA LEU A 8 4.24 13.57 13.54
C LEU A 8 4.69 14.31 12.26
N LEU A 9 3.82 14.36 11.25
CA LEU A 9 4.04 15.14 10.03
C LEU A 9 4.15 16.65 10.34
N SER A 10 3.31 17.18 11.24
CA SER A 10 3.37 18.60 11.63
C SER A 10 4.66 18.96 12.38
N SER A 11 5.24 18.04 13.17
CA SER A 11 6.48 18.27 13.91
C SER A 11 7.73 18.29 13.02
N ALA A 12 7.82 17.42 12.00
CA ALA A 12 8.95 17.41 11.07
C ALA A 12 8.93 18.62 10.13
N MET A 13 7.75 18.98 9.59
CA MET A 13 7.55 20.16 8.74
C MET A 13 7.90 21.46 9.48
N LYS A 14 7.56 21.54 10.77
CA LYS A 14 7.92 22.68 11.62
C LYS A 14 9.43 22.78 11.81
N ARG A 15 10.14 21.67 12.06
CA ARG A 15 11.60 21.66 12.20
C ARG A 15 12.34 22.05 10.92
N THR A 16 11.89 21.57 9.76
CA THR A 16 12.47 21.94 8.46
C THR A 16 12.28 23.44 8.21
N SER A 17 11.09 23.97 8.52
CA SER A 17 10.80 25.41 8.39
C SER A 17 11.56 26.27 9.41
N GLU A 18 11.70 25.82 10.66
CA GLU A 18 12.46 26.49 11.73
C GLU A 18 13.95 26.54 11.41
N TRP A 19 14.53 25.45 10.88
CA TRP A 19 15.93 25.43 10.46
C TRP A 19 16.20 26.31 9.24
N ILE A 20 15.33 26.26 8.23
CA ILE A 20 15.45 27.15 7.05
C ILE A 20 15.35 28.63 7.47
N SER A 21 14.48 28.95 8.44
CA SER A 21 14.32 30.30 8.99
C SER A 21 15.45 30.75 9.92
N SER A 22 16.24 29.82 10.46
CA SER A 22 17.39 30.15 11.33
C SER A 22 18.59 30.74 10.59
N GLN A 23 18.54 30.80 9.25
CA GLN A 23 19.65 31.31 8.42
C GLN A 23 19.72 32.86 8.36
N GLU A 24 18.93 33.59 9.15
CA GLU A 24 18.84 35.07 9.16
C GLU A 24 18.48 35.72 7.81
N VAL A 25 18.16 34.91 6.79
CA VAL A 25 17.75 35.34 5.46
C VAL A 25 16.24 35.15 5.29
N SER A 26 15.56 36.16 4.77
CA SER A 26 14.14 36.10 4.43
C SER A 26 13.90 35.16 3.24
N SER A 27 12.88 34.30 3.33
CA SER A 27 12.45 33.48 2.20
C SER A 27 12.06 34.34 1.00
N ASP A 28 12.52 33.98 -0.20
CA ASP A 28 12.23 34.65 -1.48
C ASP A 28 11.24 33.88 -2.36
N VAL A 29 10.79 32.69 -1.91
CA VAL A 29 9.77 31.88 -2.57
C VAL A 29 8.87 31.17 -1.55
N THR A 30 7.57 31.14 -1.82
CA THR A 30 6.59 30.31 -1.10
C THR A 30 6.04 29.25 -2.03
N VAL A 31 6.12 27.99 -1.62
CA VAL A 31 5.61 26.84 -2.39
C VAL A 31 4.41 26.23 -1.70
N HIS A 32 3.30 26.10 -2.41
CA HIS A 32 2.09 25.42 -1.94
C HIS A 32 1.99 24.00 -2.51
N VAL A 33 1.83 23.02 -1.61
CA VAL A 33 1.66 21.59 -1.92
C VAL A 33 0.41 21.08 -1.21
N GLY A 34 -0.71 20.98 -1.94
CA GLY A 34 -2.01 20.72 -1.33
C GLY A 34 -2.33 21.78 -0.26
N GLU A 35 -2.55 21.34 0.98
CA GLU A 35 -2.82 22.23 2.13
C GLU A 35 -1.54 22.76 2.80
N ALA A 36 -0.37 22.24 2.44
CA ALA A 36 0.90 22.64 3.03
C ALA A 36 1.51 23.86 2.31
N SER A 37 2.17 24.73 3.07
CA SER A 37 2.90 25.89 2.57
C SER A 37 4.32 25.87 3.07
N PHE A 38 5.28 26.10 2.18
CA PHE A 38 6.72 26.07 2.47
C PHE A 38 7.34 27.41 2.10
N SER A 39 7.84 28.14 3.09
CA SER A 39 8.65 29.35 2.88
C SER A 39 10.11 28.94 2.69
N LEU A 40 10.64 29.13 1.48
CA LEU A 40 11.91 28.57 1.03
C LEU A 40 12.78 29.64 0.33
N HIS A 41 13.94 29.19 -0.13
CA HIS A 41 14.90 29.98 -0.90
C HIS A 41 14.97 29.45 -2.34
N LYS A 42 14.97 30.35 -3.32
CA LYS A 42 15.05 29.99 -4.75
C LYS A 42 16.34 29.24 -5.05
N PHE A 43 17.47 29.71 -4.56
CA PHE A 43 18.78 29.16 -4.94
C PHE A 43 18.92 27.64 -4.68
N PRO A 44 18.66 27.09 -3.48
CA PRO A 44 18.71 25.65 -3.24
C PRO A 44 17.81 24.84 -4.20
N LEU A 45 16.59 25.30 -4.44
CA LEU A 45 15.64 24.62 -5.33
C LEU A 45 16.11 24.68 -6.79
N LEU A 46 16.43 25.87 -7.27
CA LEU A 46 16.89 26.12 -8.63
C LEU A 46 18.20 25.40 -8.92
N SER A 47 19.05 25.14 -7.93
CA SER A 47 20.31 24.41 -8.18
C SER A 47 20.08 22.94 -8.57
N LYS A 48 18.97 22.33 -8.14
CA LYS A 48 18.77 20.86 -8.20
C LYS A 48 17.46 20.42 -8.87
N CYS A 49 16.49 21.31 -9.03
CA CYS A 49 15.16 20.99 -9.57
C CYS A 49 14.89 21.72 -10.89
N GLY A 50 14.70 20.96 -11.98
CA GLY A 50 14.42 21.50 -13.31
C GLY A 50 13.05 22.15 -13.40
N LEU A 51 12.04 21.57 -12.75
CA LEU A 51 10.70 22.13 -12.73
C LEU A 51 10.67 23.53 -12.09
N PHE A 52 11.36 23.73 -10.96
CA PHE A 52 11.43 25.05 -10.33
C PHE A 52 12.18 26.06 -11.21
N LYS A 53 13.22 25.65 -11.93
CA LYS A 53 13.89 26.54 -12.91
C LYS A 53 12.90 27.08 -13.93
N LYS A 54 12.06 26.21 -14.50
CA LYS A 54 11.03 26.59 -15.48
C LYS A 54 9.97 27.49 -14.84
N LEU A 55 9.37 27.06 -13.74
CA LEU A 55 8.28 27.79 -13.07
C LEU A 55 8.72 29.19 -12.60
N VAL A 56 9.93 29.34 -12.07
CA VAL A 56 10.46 30.66 -11.65
C VAL A 56 10.76 31.54 -12.86
N SER A 57 11.27 30.97 -13.96
CA SER A 57 11.54 31.75 -15.18
C SER A 57 10.26 32.26 -15.87
N GLU A 58 9.16 31.53 -15.75
CA GLU A 58 7.85 31.90 -16.29
C GLU A 58 7.09 32.89 -15.38
N SER A 59 7.43 32.95 -14.09
CA SER A 59 6.83 33.89 -13.14
C SER A 59 7.46 35.28 -13.26
N THR A 60 7.06 36.05 -14.28
CA THR A 60 7.58 37.39 -14.61
C THR A 60 7.06 38.54 -13.70
N ASN A 61 6.68 38.27 -12.45
CA ASN A 61 6.09 39.31 -11.58
C ASN A 61 7.10 39.87 -10.57
N ASP A 62 7.28 41.19 -10.63
CA ASP A 62 8.17 42.09 -9.89
C ASP A 62 7.80 42.26 -8.40
N SER A 63 7.13 41.27 -7.80
CA SER A 63 6.78 41.26 -6.37
C SER A 63 7.84 40.51 -5.57
N ASP A 64 8.23 41.06 -4.41
CA ASP A 64 9.31 40.58 -3.53
C ASP A 64 9.24 39.09 -3.13
N ALA A 65 8.10 38.41 -3.25
CA ALA A 65 7.97 36.98 -2.94
C ALA A 65 7.30 36.21 -4.08
N THR A 66 8.02 35.25 -4.69
CA THR A 66 7.48 34.36 -5.73
C THR A 66 6.60 33.28 -5.09
N VAL A 67 5.36 33.11 -5.57
CA VAL A 67 4.46 32.06 -5.07
C VAL A 67 4.28 30.98 -6.14
N ILE A 68 4.60 29.73 -5.81
CA ILE A 68 4.53 28.58 -6.71
C ILE A 68 3.55 27.55 -6.16
N LYS A 69 2.75 26.94 -7.02
CA LYS A 69 1.77 25.90 -6.66
C LYS A 69 2.10 24.60 -7.39
N ILE A 70 2.21 23.50 -6.64
CA ILE A 70 2.45 22.15 -7.16
C ILE A 70 1.49 21.15 -6.48
N PRO A 71 0.17 21.24 -6.75
CA PRO A 71 -0.83 20.47 -6.04
C PRO A 71 -0.70 18.95 -6.24
N ASP A 72 -0.18 18.52 -7.40
CA ASP A 72 -0.23 17.13 -7.85
C ASP A 72 1.11 16.39 -7.70
N ILE A 73 1.99 16.83 -6.78
CA ILE A 73 3.26 16.15 -6.57
C ILE A 73 3.03 14.71 -6.04
N PRO A 74 3.66 13.68 -6.64
CA PRO A 74 3.59 12.31 -6.16
C PRO A 74 4.11 12.20 -4.72
N GLY A 75 3.34 11.53 -3.85
CA GLY A 75 3.69 11.41 -2.43
C GLY A 75 3.43 12.68 -1.62
N SER A 76 2.76 13.68 -2.19
CA SER A 76 2.24 14.87 -1.50
C SER A 76 3.32 15.73 -0.81
N SER A 77 2.92 16.50 0.20
CA SER A 77 3.80 17.40 0.97
C SER A 77 4.96 16.66 1.65
N GLU A 78 4.76 15.40 2.02
CA GLU A 78 5.82 14.57 2.63
C GLU A 78 6.97 14.31 1.65
N ALA A 79 6.65 13.97 0.39
CA ALA A 79 7.67 13.81 -0.65
C ALA A 79 8.40 15.13 -0.92
N PHE A 80 7.62 16.21 -1.02
CA PHE A 80 8.17 17.54 -1.24
C PHE A 80 9.13 17.98 -0.12
N GLU A 81 8.82 17.66 1.14
CA GLU A 81 9.70 17.94 2.27
C GLU A 81 11.04 17.22 2.12
N LEU A 82 11.04 15.93 1.77
CA LEU A 82 12.27 15.16 1.59
C LEU A 82 13.09 15.66 0.39
N THR A 83 12.45 15.98 -0.73
CA THR A 83 13.13 16.58 -1.89
C THR A 83 13.70 17.96 -1.55
N THR A 84 13.01 18.73 -0.70
CA THR A 84 13.50 20.03 -0.23
C THR A 84 14.70 19.86 0.70
N LYS A 85 14.67 18.90 1.64
CA LYS A 85 15.85 18.56 2.46
C LYS A 85 17.05 18.22 1.59
N PHE A 86 16.86 17.42 0.54
CA PHE A 86 17.91 17.15 -0.45
C PHE A 86 18.44 18.43 -1.11
N CYS A 87 17.56 19.34 -1.54
CA CYS A 87 17.96 20.60 -2.15
C CYS A 87 18.86 21.43 -1.24
N TYR A 88 18.56 21.46 0.06
CA TYR A 88 19.32 22.18 1.08
C TYR A 88 20.57 21.42 1.59
N GLY A 89 20.85 20.22 1.07
CA GLY A 89 21.97 19.40 1.56
C GLY A 89 21.74 18.84 2.97
N ILE A 90 20.49 18.80 3.43
CA ILE A 90 20.11 18.19 4.70
C ILE A 90 20.07 16.68 4.50
N ASN A 91 20.77 15.95 5.37
CA ASN A 91 20.79 14.49 5.35
C ASN A 91 19.44 13.93 5.79
N PHE A 92 18.99 12.90 5.07
CA PHE A 92 17.88 12.03 5.45
C PHE A 92 18.15 10.63 4.93
N ASP A 93 17.53 9.64 5.55
CA ASP A 93 17.72 8.24 5.19
C ASP A 93 16.74 7.80 4.09
N MET A 94 17.27 7.20 3.03
CA MET A 94 16.48 6.46 2.06
C MET A 94 16.15 5.08 2.62
N SER A 95 14.88 4.69 2.54
CA SER A 95 14.37 3.41 3.04
C SER A 95 13.31 2.83 2.10
N THR A 96 12.96 1.57 2.30
CA THR A 96 11.87 0.92 1.57
C THR A 96 10.51 1.62 1.78
N GLU A 97 10.35 2.37 2.87
CA GLU A 97 9.13 3.12 3.17
C GLU A 97 8.98 4.40 2.34
N ASN A 98 10.08 5.04 1.95
CA ASN A 98 10.05 6.35 1.27
C ASN A 98 10.64 6.32 -0.15
N ILE A 99 11.29 5.24 -0.57
CA ILE A 99 11.98 5.21 -1.87
C ILE A 99 11.03 5.36 -3.06
N ALA A 100 9.84 4.76 -2.98
CA ALA A 100 8.84 4.84 -4.05
C ALA A 100 8.41 6.29 -4.31
N MET A 101 8.07 7.02 -3.25
CA MET A 101 7.69 8.44 -3.34
C MET A 101 8.86 9.32 -3.73
N LEU A 102 10.08 9.06 -3.23
CA LEU A 102 11.28 9.81 -3.62
C LEU A 102 11.59 9.66 -5.11
N ARG A 103 11.54 8.44 -5.66
CA ARG A 103 11.79 8.18 -7.08
C ARG A 103 10.76 8.85 -7.97
N CYS A 104 9.50 8.86 -7.55
CA CYS A 104 8.41 9.49 -8.29
C CYS A 104 8.46 11.02 -8.20
N ALA A 105 8.63 11.58 -6.99
CA ALA A 105 8.71 13.02 -6.78
C ALA A 105 9.96 13.63 -7.44
N SER A 106 11.11 12.94 -7.39
CA SER A 106 12.34 13.40 -8.06
C SER A 106 12.19 13.43 -9.57
N GLU A 107 11.48 12.47 -10.16
CA GLU A 107 11.10 12.51 -11.59
C GLU A 107 10.20 13.71 -11.89
N TYR A 108 9.13 13.89 -11.10
CA TYR A 108 8.17 14.98 -11.29
C TYR A 108 8.85 16.36 -11.21
N LEU A 109 9.78 16.51 -10.28
CA LEU A 109 10.57 17.72 -10.07
C LEU A 109 11.75 17.84 -11.05
N GLU A 110 11.95 16.88 -11.95
CA GLU A 110 13.07 16.88 -12.89
C GLU A 110 14.42 17.00 -12.17
N MET A 111 14.62 16.26 -11.07
CA MET A 111 15.84 16.28 -10.27
C MET A 111 16.89 15.33 -10.84
N THR A 112 17.40 15.67 -12.02
CA THR A 112 18.34 14.87 -12.83
C THR A 112 19.77 15.41 -12.81
N GLU A 113 20.68 14.65 -13.42
CA GLU A 113 22.10 14.98 -13.58
C GLU A 113 22.33 16.22 -14.46
N GLU A 114 21.31 16.66 -15.21
CA GLU A 114 21.35 17.93 -15.96
C GLU A 114 21.42 19.17 -15.05
N HIS A 115 21.14 19.00 -13.75
CA HIS A 115 21.12 20.11 -12.79
C HIS A 115 22.14 19.97 -11.68
N SER A 116 22.42 18.75 -11.23
CA SER A 116 23.39 18.49 -10.17
C SER A 116 23.96 17.08 -10.31
N VAL A 117 25.25 16.91 -10.02
CA VAL A 117 25.87 15.57 -9.98
C VAL A 117 25.28 14.77 -8.83
N GLU A 118 25.03 13.47 -9.04
CA GLU A 118 24.36 12.58 -8.08
C GLU A 118 23.01 13.15 -7.58
N ASN A 119 22.18 13.61 -8.51
CA ASN A 119 20.87 14.15 -8.16
C ASN A 119 19.91 13.04 -7.68
N LEU A 120 18.74 13.46 -7.21
CA LEU A 120 17.84 12.57 -6.49
C LEU A 120 17.26 11.45 -7.36
N VAL A 121 17.13 11.65 -8.69
CA VAL A 121 16.73 10.58 -9.62
C VAL A 121 17.77 9.45 -9.60
N SER A 122 19.05 9.70 -9.88
CA SER A 122 20.07 8.63 -9.87
C SER A 122 20.26 8.01 -8.49
N ARG A 123 20.23 8.79 -7.41
CA ARG A 123 20.39 8.26 -6.05
C ARG A 123 19.24 7.33 -5.65
N SER A 124 18.01 7.72 -5.96
CA SER A 124 16.85 6.85 -5.69
C SER A 124 16.86 5.61 -6.57
N GLU A 125 17.31 5.74 -7.82
CA GLU A 125 17.46 4.63 -8.76
C GLU A 125 18.53 3.61 -8.31
N ALA A 126 19.68 4.09 -7.82
CA ALA A 126 20.73 3.25 -7.25
C ALA A 126 20.21 2.46 -6.04
N TYR A 127 19.54 3.13 -5.09
CA TYR A 127 18.96 2.45 -3.92
C TYR A 127 17.95 1.37 -4.32
N LEU A 128 17.09 1.64 -5.31
CA LEU A 128 16.15 0.62 -5.82
C LEU A 128 16.89 -0.61 -6.35
N ASN A 129 17.93 -0.41 -7.17
CA ASN A 129 18.65 -1.50 -7.82
C ASN A 129 19.55 -2.31 -6.88
N GLU A 130 20.21 -1.63 -5.94
CA GLU A 130 21.27 -2.20 -5.10
C GLU A 130 20.74 -2.68 -3.75
N VAL A 131 19.62 -2.14 -3.28
CA VAL A 131 19.09 -2.41 -1.93
C VAL A 131 17.63 -2.90 -2.00
N ALA A 132 16.71 -2.07 -2.47
CA ALA A 132 15.27 -2.33 -2.29
C ALA A 132 14.78 -3.55 -3.08
N LEU A 133 15.25 -3.74 -4.32
CA LEU A 133 14.85 -4.85 -5.18
C LEU A 133 15.76 -6.09 -5.04
N LYS A 134 16.52 -6.20 -3.94
CA LYS A 134 17.33 -7.37 -3.60
C LYS A 134 16.69 -8.31 -2.58
N SER A 135 15.55 -7.92 -2.00
CA SER A 135 14.79 -8.73 -1.04
C SER A 135 13.32 -8.76 -1.42
N LEU A 136 12.68 -9.91 -1.25
CA LEU A 136 11.28 -10.11 -1.58
C LEU A 136 10.37 -9.18 -0.76
N SER A 137 10.58 -9.13 0.56
CA SER A 137 9.79 -8.28 1.47
C SER A 137 9.92 -6.79 1.11
N SER A 138 11.15 -6.34 0.80
CA SER A 138 11.41 -4.97 0.35
C SER A 138 10.73 -4.66 -0.98
N ALA A 139 10.82 -5.57 -1.97
CA ALA A 139 10.20 -5.39 -3.27
C ALA A 139 8.66 -5.32 -3.19
N ILE A 140 8.03 -6.17 -2.34
CA ILE A 140 6.59 -6.13 -2.05
C ILE A 140 6.20 -4.80 -1.40
N THR A 141 6.99 -4.34 -0.41
CA THR A 141 6.75 -3.07 0.27
C THR A 141 6.78 -1.90 -0.72
N VAL A 142 7.81 -1.85 -1.58
CA VAL A 142 7.92 -0.80 -2.60
C VAL A 142 6.78 -0.86 -3.62
N LEU A 143 6.37 -2.07 -4.05
CA LEU A 143 5.23 -2.25 -4.93
C LEU A 143 3.94 -1.70 -4.30
N HIS A 144 3.64 -2.08 -3.06
CA HIS A 144 2.47 -1.61 -2.32
C HIS A 144 2.46 -0.08 -2.21
N LYS A 145 3.57 0.55 -1.84
CA LYS A 145 3.66 2.02 -1.77
C LYS A 145 3.50 2.70 -3.12
N SER A 146 3.91 2.04 -4.21
CA SER A 146 3.79 2.58 -5.56
C SER A 146 2.34 2.67 -6.07
N GLU A 147 1.40 1.92 -5.46
CA GLU A 147 -0.02 1.92 -5.83
C GLU A 147 -0.71 3.26 -5.59
N GLU A 148 -0.19 4.06 -4.65
CA GLU A 148 -0.63 5.43 -4.33
C GLU A 148 0.03 6.50 -5.21
N LEU A 149 0.98 6.10 -6.07
CA LEU A 149 1.83 7.01 -6.87
C LEU A 149 1.57 6.88 -8.38
N LEU A 150 0.44 6.31 -8.75
CA LEU A 150 0.02 6.23 -10.15
C LEU A 150 -0.46 7.61 -10.65
N PRO A 151 -0.20 7.96 -11.93
CA PRO A 151 0.40 7.13 -12.99
C PRO A 151 1.94 7.21 -13.08
N ILE A 152 2.60 8.06 -12.29
CA ILE A 152 4.03 8.30 -12.46
C ILE A 152 4.87 7.07 -12.13
N ALA A 153 4.46 6.25 -11.15
CA ALA A 153 5.16 5.03 -10.80
C ALA A 153 5.27 4.03 -11.98
N GLU A 154 4.25 3.99 -12.86
CA GLU A 154 4.30 3.22 -14.11
C GLU A 154 5.25 3.86 -15.12
N ARG A 155 5.17 5.19 -15.28
CA ARG A 155 6.02 5.94 -16.21
C ARG A 155 7.51 5.74 -15.92
N VAL A 156 7.89 5.72 -14.64
CA VAL A 156 9.28 5.46 -14.21
C VAL A 156 9.61 3.97 -14.10
N LYS A 157 8.70 3.08 -14.52
CA LYS A 157 8.84 1.61 -14.51
C LYS A 157 9.06 1.00 -13.12
N LEU A 158 8.68 1.72 -12.05
CA LEU A 158 8.84 1.23 -10.69
C LEU A 158 7.97 -0.01 -10.45
N VAL A 159 6.69 0.07 -10.86
CA VAL A 159 5.71 -1.01 -10.68
C VAL A 159 6.17 -2.30 -11.37
N SER A 160 6.52 -2.23 -12.66
CA SER A 160 6.95 -3.41 -13.42
C SER A 160 8.22 -4.02 -12.86
N ARG A 161 9.20 -3.21 -12.44
CA ARG A 161 10.45 -3.71 -11.85
C ARG A 161 10.24 -4.40 -10.51
N CYS A 162 9.34 -3.90 -9.67
CA CYS A 162 8.97 -4.59 -8.44
C CYS A 162 8.31 -5.93 -8.74
N ILE A 163 7.37 -5.98 -9.69
CA ILE A 163 6.70 -7.21 -10.12
C ILE A 163 7.73 -8.24 -10.64
N ASP A 164 8.66 -7.81 -11.51
CA ASP A 164 9.73 -8.65 -12.04
C ASP A 164 10.62 -9.23 -10.93
N ALA A 165 11.02 -8.40 -9.96
CA ALA A 165 11.85 -8.82 -8.84
C ALA A 165 11.13 -9.82 -7.92
N ILE A 166 9.87 -9.56 -7.59
CA ILE A 166 9.03 -10.45 -6.77
C ILE A 166 8.87 -11.80 -7.47
N ALA A 167 8.50 -11.79 -8.75
CA ALA A 167 8.29 -13.00 -9.52
C ALA A 167 9.58 -13.80 -9.72
N TYR A 168 10.72 -13.11 -9.92
CA TYR A 168 12.05 -13.74 -9.96
C TYR A 168 12.37 -14.49 -8.66
N MET A 169 12.27 -13.81 -7.51
CA MET A 169 12.67 -14.39 -6.21
C MET A 169 11.75 -15.56 -5.82
N THR A 170 10.44 -15.38 -5.97
CA THR A 170 9.45 -16.44 -5.66
C THR A 170 9.64 -17.68 -6.53
N CYS A 171 9.95 -17.52 -7.82
CA CYS A 171 10.18 -18.65 -8.72
C CYS A 171 11.51 -19.36 -8.47
N GLN A 172 12.58 -18.65 -8.08
CA GLN A 172 13.88 -19.29 -7.79
C GLN A 172 13.83 -20.16 -6.54
N GLU A 173 13.21 -19.69 -5.46
CA GLU A 173 13.12 -20.46 -4.20
C GLU A 173 12.24 -21.71 -4.33
N SER A 174 11.28 -21.68 -5.27
CA SER A 174 10.42 -22.83 -5.61
C SER A 174 11.18 -24.03 -6.19
N HIS A 175 12.40 -23.83 -6.70
CA HIS A 175 13.23 -24.89 -7.28
C HIS A 175 14.13 -25.59 -6.25
N GLU A 176 14.38 -24.99 -5.08
CA GLU A 176 15.34 -25.51 -4.10
C GLU A 176 14.70 -26.32 -2.95
N VAL A 177 13.41 -26.12 -2.65
CA VAL A 177 12.75 -26.77 -1.50
C VAL A 177 11.76 -27.85 -1.93
N VAL A 178 12.27 -29.07 -2.17
CA VAL A 178 11.44 -30.29 -2.18
C VAL A 178 11.22 -30.73 -0.72
N SER A 179 10.27 -30.11 -0.02
CA SER A 179 9.83 -30.60 1.30
C SER A 179 8.30 -30.68 1.41
N LYS A 180 7.83 -31.78 1.99
CA LYS A 180 6.42 -32.22 2.05
C LYS A 180 5.62 -31.50 3.15
N GLN A 181 5.46 -30.18 3.08
CA GLN A 181 4.63 -29.40 4.03
C GLN A 181 3.68 -28.42 3.31
N PRO A 182 2.59 -27.96 3.97
CA PRO A 182 1.44 -27.41 3.28
C PRO A 182 1.77 -26.09 2.56
N VAL A 183 1.16 -25.98 1.37
CA VAL A 183 1.52 -25.19 0.17
C VAL A 183 1.21 -23.69 0.27
N VAL A 184 1.25 -23.10 1.46
CA VAL A 184 1.17 -21.64 1.60
C VAL A 184 2.53 -21.16 2.05
N ASP A 185 3.37 -20.89 1.06
CA ASP A 185 4.70 -20.34 1.29
C ASP A 185 4.59 -19.01 2.04
N TRP A 186 5.58 -18.74 2.88
CA TRP A 186 5.65 -17.55 3.75
C TRP A 186 5.46 -16.22 2.97
N TRP A 187 5.87 -16.18 1.70
CA TRP A 187 5.73 -15.01 0.83
C TRP A 187 4.28 -14.73 0.41
N ALA A 188 3.40 -15.75 0.43
CA ALA A 188 2.01 -15.60 0.01
C ALA A 188 1.23 -14.66 0.94
N GLU A 189 1.57 -14.63 2.24
CA GLU A 189 0.98 -13.69 3.19
C GLU A 189 1.35 -12.25 2.87
N ASP A 190 2.62 -11.98 2.54
CA ASP A 190 3.11 -10.65 2.22
C ASP A 190 2.44 -10.08 0.97
N LEU A 191 2.15 -10.91 -0.04
CA LEU A 191 1.45 -10.47 -1.25
C LEU A 191 0.00 -10.02 -1.01
N THR A 192 -0.61 -10.41 0.12
CA THR A 192 -2.01 -10.03 0.42
C THR A 192 -2.19 -8.55 0.76
N VAL A 193 -1.10 -7.81 0.96
CA VAL A 193 -1.14 -6.35 1.16
C VAL A 193 -1.43 -5.59 -0.14
N LEU A 194 -1.16 -6.20 -1.30
CA LEU A 194 -1.28 -5.56 -2.61
C LEU A 194 -2.75 -5.40 -3.03
N ARG A 195 -3.04 -4.34 -3.78
CA ARG A 195 -4.34 -4.24 -4.47
C ARG A 195 -4.47 -5.34 -5.52
N ILE A 196 -5.71 -5.65 -5.87
CA ILE A 196 -6.04 -6.77 -6.77
C ILE A 196 -5.36 -6.66 -8.13
N ASP A 197 -5.19 -5.44 -8.65
CA ASP A 197 -4.51 -5.16 -9.91
C ASP A 197 -3.02 -5.53 -9.86
N SER A 198 -2.30 -5.11 -8.82
CA SER A 198 -0.88 -5.45 -8.63
C SER A 198 -0.70 -6.93 -8.31
N PHE A 199 -1.55 -7.48 -7.42
CA PHE A 199 -1.54 -8.89 -7.04
C PHE A 199 -1.73 -9.79 -8.27
N GLN A 200 -2.72 -9.49 -9.11
CA GLN A 200 -2.96 -10.23 -10.35
C GLN A 200 -1.75 -10.16 -11.28
N ARG A 201 -1.12 -8.98 -11.44
CA ARG A 201 0.05 -8.82 -12.30
C ARG A 201 1.27 -9.59 -11.78
N VAL A 202 1.47 -9.66 -10.47
CA VAL A 202 2.50 -10.52 -9.85
C VAL A 202 2.25 -11.99 -10.20
N LEU A 203 1.02 -12.50 -10.04
CA LEU A 203 0.72 -13.89 -10.36
C LEU A 203 0.90 -14.21 -11.85
N ILE A 204 0.52 -13.27 -12.74
CA ILE A 204 0.75 -13.41 -14.18
C ILE A 204 2.24 -13.51 -14.49
N GLU A 205 3.06 -12.64 -13.91
CA GLU A 205 4.52 -12.65 -14.11
C GLU A 205 5.16 -13.92 -13.53
N MET A 206 4.71 -14.40 -12.37
CA MET A 206 5.13 -15.69 -11.81
C MET A 206 4.82 -16.85 -12.75
N MET A 207 3.60 -16.89 -13.32
CA MET A 207 3.24 -17.92 -14.30
C MET A 207 4.10 -17.83 -15.57
N ALA A 208 4.39 -16.63 -16.05
CA ALA A 208 5.27 -16.41 -17.20
C ALA A 208 6.70 -16.96 -16.95
N ARG A 209 7.13 -17.03 -15.69
CA ARG A 209 8.41 -17.57 -15.24
C ARG A 209 8.37 -19.05 -14.87
N GLY A 210 7.25 -19.74 -15.09
CA GLY A 210 7.12 -21.18 -14.87
C GLY A 210 6.62 -21.59 -13.49
N PHE A 211 6.08 -20.67 -12.69
CA PHE A 211 5.42 -21.03 -11.44
C PHE A 211 4.24 -21.98 -11.70
N LYS A 212 4.16 -23.05 -10.92
CA LYS A 212 3.23 -24.16 -11.19
C LYS A 212 1.79 -23.79 -10.85
N GLN A 213 0.87 -24.04 -11.78
CA GLN A 213 -0.55 -23.64 -11.65
C GLN A 213 -1.24 -24.19 -10.38
N TYR A 214 -0.90 -25.40 -9.93
CA TYR A 214 -1.50 -25.97 -8.72
C TYR A 214 -1.16 -25.20 -7.45
N GLY A 215 -0.07 -24.41 -7.44
CA GLY A 215 0.32 -23.54 -6.33
C GLY A 215 -0.49 -22.25 -6.25
N LEU A 216 -1.19 -21.86 -7.32
CA LEU A 216 -1.98 -20.63 -7.35
C LEU A 216 -3.25 -20.72 -6.50
N GLY A 217 -3.87 -21.90 -6.43
CA GLY A 217 -5.12 -22.11 -5.68
C GLY A 217 -5.02 -21.68 -4.21
N PRO A 218 -4.03 -22.17 -3.44
CA PRO A 218 -3.80 -21.73 -2.06
C PRO A 218 -3.52 -20.24 -1.90
N VAL A 219 -2.73 -19.64 -2.79
CA VAL A 219 -2.37 -18.21 -2.76
C VAL A 219 -3.60 -17.33 -3.03
N LEU A 220 -4.40 -17.69 -4.03
CA LEU A 220 -5.67 -17.02 -4.35
C LEU A 220 -6.67 -17.14 -3.19
N MET A 221 -6.76 -18.32 -2.58
CA MET A 221 -7.62 -18.55 -1.42
C MET A 221 -7.19 -17.70 -0.22
N LEU A 222 -5.89 -17.60 0.04
CA LEU A 222 -5.34 -16.75 1.10
C LEU A 222 -5.63 -15.26 0.86
N TYR A 223 -5.38 -14.78 -0.37
CA TYR A 223 -5.69 -13.40 -0.76
C TYR A 223 -7.17 -13.12 -0.56
N ALA A 224 -8.05 -13.96 -1.10
CA ALA A 224 -9.50 -13.83 -0.93
C ALA A 224 -9.89 -13.83 0.56
N GLN A 225 -9.34 -14.72 1.38
CA GLN A 225 -9.62 -14.74 2.82
C GLN A 225 -9.20 -13.44 3.54
N LYS A 226 -8.02 -12.89 3.22
CA LYS A 226 -7.52 -11.65 3.84
C LYS A 226 -8.30 -10.43 3.36
N SER A 227 -8.50 -10.28 2.05
CA SER A 227 -9.27 -9.19 1.45
C SER A 227 -10.74 -9.23 1.87
N LEU A 228 -11.35 -10.43 1.93
CA LEU A 228 -12.74 -10.60 2.38
C LEU A 228 -12.88 -10.48 3.90
N ARG A 229 -11.89 -10.81 4.73
CA ARG A 229 -11.93 -10.46 6.16
C ARG A 229 -11.92 -8.95 6.37
N GLY A 230 -11.19 -8.21 5.52
CA GLY A 230 -11.28 -6.74 5.45
C GLY A 230 -12.68 -6.27 5.04
N LEU A 231 -13.30 -6.93 4.06
CA LEU A 231 -14.68 -6.66 3.66
C LEU A 231 -15.68 -7.03 4.76
N VAL A 232 -15.50 -8.13 5.47
CA VAL A 232 -16.37 -8.60 6.56
C VAL A 232 -16.20 -7.75 7.82
N SER A 233 -15.01 -7.20 8.10
CA SER A 233 -14.79 -6.25 9.19
C SER A 233 -15.29 -4.83 8.85
N PHE A 234 -15.12 -4.40 7.60
CA PHE A 234 -15.72 -3.18 7.04
C PHE A 234 -17.25 -3.27 7.04
N LEU A 235 -17.78 -4.41 6.59
CA LEU A 235 -19.19 -4.74 6.70
C LEU A 235 -19.60 -4.93 8.16
N GLN A 236 -18.81 -5.46 9.09
CA GLN A 236 -19.19 -5.50 10.51
C GLN A 236 -19.30 -4.10 11.14
N THR A 237 -18.56 -3.13 10.61
CA THR A 237 -18.71 -1.71 10.98
C THR A 237 -19.98 -1.09 10.38
N GLN A 238 -20.56 -1.68 9.31
CA GLN A 238 -21.86 -1.28 8.73
C GLN A 238 -23.04 -2.26 8.98
N VAL A 239 -22.81 -3.46 9.51
CA VAL A 239 -23.77 -4.58 9.64
C VAL A 239 -24.01 -4.93 11.11
N THR A 240 -23.46 -4.16 12.05
CA THR A 240 -23.97 -4.18 13.44
C THR A 240 -25.35 -3.52 13.55
N ILE A 241 -25.90 -2.99 12.45
CA ILE A 241 -27.27 -2.49 12.38
C ILE A 241 -27.91 -3.09 11.11
N ILE A 242 -29.22 -3.36 11.14
CA ILE A 242 -30.08 -3.78 10.02
C ILE A 242 -30.21 -5.31 9.79
N MET A 243 -30.31 -6.12 10.85
CA MET A 243 -31.36 -7.14 10.86
C MET A 243 -31.99 -7.14 12.24
N SER A 244 -33.23 -6.68 12.32
CA SER A 244 -34.06 -6.83 13.51
C SER A 244 -34.14 -8.31 13.91
N ASP A 245 -34.36 -8.63 15.19
CA ASP A 245 -34.52 -10.01 15.64
C ASP A 245 -35.65 -10.74 14.88
N VAL A 246 -36.62 -9.99 14.34
CA VAL A 246 -37.70 -10.47 13.48
C VAL A 246 -37.18 -10.92 12.11
N GLU A 247 -36.35 -10.10 11.45
CA GLU A 247 -35.77 -10.43 10.15
C GLU A 247 -34.77 -11.58 10.25
N ARG A 248 -33.98 -11.61 11.33
CA ARG A 248 -33.03 -12.71 11.59
C ARG A 248 -33.77 -14.04 11.75
N LYS A 249 -34.86 -14.07 12.51
CA LYS A 249 -35.74 -15.24 12.63
C LYS A 249 -36.34 -15.65 11.28
N LYS A 250 -36.76 -14.68 10.46
CA LYS A 250 -37.37 -14.96 9.15
C LYS A 250 -36.37 -15.59 8.18
N VAL A 251 -35.15 -15.08 8.11
CA VAL A 251 -34.09 -15.65 7.26
C VAL A 251 -33.65 -17.03 7.77
N CYS A 252 -33.45 -17.19 9.09
CA CYS A 252 -33.08 -18.48 9.64
C CYS A 252 -34.18 -19.54 9.50
N SER A 253 -35.46 -19.15 9.43
CA SER A 253 -36.57 -20.08 9.15
C SER A 253 -36.55 -20.66 7.73
N LEU A 254 -35.79 -20.07 6.81
CA LEU A 254 -35.59 -20.59 5.45
C LEU A 254 -34.54 -21.71 5.40
N MET A 255 -33.77 -21.91 6.47
CA MET A 255 -32.79 -23.01 6.55
C MET A 255 -33.50 -24.34 6.79
N ASP A 256 -33.44 -25.22 5.81
CA ASP A 256 -33.90 -26.61 5.95
C ASP A 256 -32.84 -27.44 6.69
N CYS A 257 -32.95 -27.47 8.01
CA CYS A 257 -31.98 -28.13 8.91
C CYS A 257 -31.87 -29.64 8.67
N GLN A 258 -32.83 -30.27 7.98
CA GLN A 258 -32.78 -31.69 7.62
C GLN A 258 -31.77 -31.98 6.51
N LYS A 259 -31.45 -30.97 5.67
CA LYS A 259 -30.56 -31.11 4.51
C LYS A 259 -29.12 -30.70 4.80
N LEU A 260 -28.82 -30.26 6.02
CA LEU A 260 -27.47 -29.83 6.40
C LEU A 260 -26.54 -31.05 6.56
N SER A 261 -25.27 -30.89 6.15
CA SER A 261 -24.23 -31.90 6.43
C SER A 261 -23.90 -31.93 7.93
N ARG A 262 -23.19 -32.97 8.39
CA ARG A 262 -22.81 -33.09 9.81
C ARG A 262 -21.87 -31.97 10.24
N GLU A 263 -20.93 -31.61 9.37
CA GLU A 263 -19.98 -30.52 9.56
C GLU A 263 -20.70 -29.16 9.58
N ALA A 264 -21.72 -29.00 8.73
CA ALA A 264 -22.55 -27.80 8.70
C ALA A 264 -23.40 -27.67 9.97
N CYS A 265 -23.95 -28.77 10.51
CA CYS A 265 -24.65 -28.78 11.79
C CYS A 265 -23.73 -28.41 12.95
N ALA A 266 -22.53 -29.00 13.02
CA ALA A 266 -21.56 -28.72 14.07
C ALA A 266 -21.12 -27.24 14.06
N HIS A 267 -20.88 -26.68 12.87
CA HIS A 267 -20.54 -25.26 12.73
C HIS A 267 -21.73 -24.34 13.06
N ALA A 268 -22.96 -24.72 12.69
CA ALA A 268 -24.16 -23.95 13.01
C ALA A 268 -24.48 -23.97 14.52
N ALA A 269 -24.27 -25.10 15.21
CA ALA A 269 -24.50 -25.23 16.65
C ALA A 269 -23.56 -24.34 17.50
N GLN A 270 -22.36 -24.03 16.98
CA GLN A 270 -21.36 -23.18 17.64
C GLN A 270 -21.46 -21.70 17.21
N ASN A 271 -22.46 -21.33 16.43
CA ASN A 271 -22.59 -19.97 15.91
C ASN A 271 -23.49 -19.10 16.79
N ASP A 272 -22.87 -18.26 17.62
CA ASP A 272 -23.55 -17.32 18.54
C ASP A 272 -24.45 -16.29 17.85
N ARG A 273 -24.37 -16.16 16.51
CA ARG A 273 -25.20 -15.23 15.73
C ARG A 273 -26.55 -15.82 15.32
N LEU A 274 -26.74 -17.13 15.45
CA LEU A 274 -28.01 -17.78 15.10
C LEU A 274 -29.02 -17.63 16.24
N PRO A 275 -30.33 -17.44 15.93
CA PRO A 275 -31.36 -17.49 16.95
C PRO A 275 -31.35 -18.84 17.67
N VAL A 276 -31.54 -18.82 18.99
CA VAL A 276 -31.58 -20.04 19.84
C VAL A 276 -32.54 -21.09 19.27
N GLN A 277 -33.67 -20.67 18.70
CA GLN A 277 -34.66 -21.57 18.09
C GLN A 277 -34.08 -22.35 16.89
N THR A 278 -33.22 -21.73 16.09
CA THR A 278 -32.54 -22.36 14.95
C THR A 278 -31.46 -23.33 15.43
N ILE A 279 -30.71 -22.96 16.47
CA ILE A 279 -29.69 -23.84 17.08
C ILE A 279 -30.37 -25.10 17.64
N VAL A 280 -31.50 -24.94 18.33
CA VAL A 280 -32.28 -26.08 18.86
C VAL A 280 -32.77 -26.99 17.73
N GLN A 281 -33.22 -26.43 16.59
CA GLN A 281 -33.63 -27.24 15.43
C GLN A 281 -32.46 -28.01 14.81
N VAL A 282 -31.30 -27.38 14.64
CA VAL A 282 -30.08 -28.03 14.13
C VAL A 282 -29.68 -29.21 15.03
N LEU A 283 -29.61 -28.98 16.34
CA LEU A 283 -29.25 -30.01 17.32
C LEU A 283 -30.29 -31.15 17.38
N TYR A 284 -31.58 -30.81 17.28
CA TYR A 284 -32.65 -31.81 17.24
C TYR A 284 -32.55 -32.74 16.04
N TYR A 285 -32.30 -32.20 14.83
CA TYR A 285 -32.15 -33.03 13.63
C TYR A 285 -30.83 -33.81 13.62
N GLU A 286 -29.76 -33.26 14.17
CA GLU A 286 -28.52 -34.01 14.39
C GLU A 286 -28.77 -35.20 15.34
N GLN A 287 -29.51 -34.99 16.43
CA GLN A 287 -29.87 -36.06 17.37
C GLN A 287 -30.79 -37.12 16.74
N GLN A 288 -31.77 -36.72 15.92
CA GLN A 288 -32.59 -37.66 15.15
C GLN A 288 -31.74 -38.50 14.19
N ARG A 289 -30.77 -37.91 13.48
CA ARG A 289 -29.86 -38.66 12.59
C ARG A 289 -28.98 -39.64 13.35
N LEU A 290 -28.56 -39.30 14.56
CA LEU A 290 -27.80 -40.20 15.43
C LEU A 290 -28.68 -41.33 16.01
N THR A 291 -29.98 -41.09 16.20
CA THR A 291 -30.93 -42.05 16.79
C THR A 291 -31.57 -42.97 15.74
N PHE A 292 -31.76 -42.49 14.50
CA PHE A 292 -32.47 -43.20 13.42
C PHE A 292 -31.60 -43.50 12.18
N GLY A 293 -30.33 -43.09 12.17
CA GLY A 293 -29.39 -43.26 11.05
C GLY A 293 -28.60 -44.58 11.04
N THR A 294 -29.09 -45.62 11.70
CA THR A 294 -28.62 -47.00 11.49
C THR A 294 -29.76 -47.86 10.93
N VAL A 295 -29.95 -47.74 9.62
CA VAL A 295 -30.32 -48.84 8.71
C VAL A 295 -29.55 -48.62 7.42
#